data_AF-A0ABD3MPU3-F1
#
_entry.id   AF-A0ABD3MPU3-F1
#
_cell.length_a   1.000
_cell.length_b   1.000
_cell.length_c   1.000
_cell.angle_alpha   90.00
_cell.angle_beta   90.00
_cell.angle_gamma   90.00
#
_symmetry.space_group_name_H-M   'P 1'
#
loop_
_entity.id
_entity.type
_entity.pdbx_description
1 polymer ?
#
loop_
_entity_poly.entity_id
_entity_poly.type
_entity_poly.pdbx_seq_one_letter_code
_entity_poly.pdbx_strand_id
1 'polypeptide(L)'
;TMTMNLNCSILLLLLAPLLSARVAAYTSPKKSEHGHRHHRRAVRPTTTLIASSSQLDDGDGNIFGDNNNDGTISDQTQGHSSRRRALSQLATIFSAGVFTSSSFPSGHRALAADTTAAAAAASASTELENVYFGAGCFWHVQHEMIAAERSILQRKDNELTSLTGYAGGTNGKDRGTDKEGRVCYHNFLSVADYGQLGHGEVVGISIPSNTVGQFAEEYFKLFGSKGERADPMDKGGEYRSLLGLPGGRNHPMFHQVEIAASNHGMTLVDGKGNDPDTLGKRMVYVMDSKVFPFYQAEVYHQYHNDFLTPAYGKEYNNLVNAALNDGRIKITGCPDRV
;
A
#
# COMPACT_ATOMS: atom_id res chain seq x y z
N THR A 1 14.63 -31.11 64.48
CA THR A 1 15.50 -32.30 64.32
C THR A 1 15.69 -32.54 62.83
N MET A 2 16.50 -31.72 62.13
CA MET A 2 17.96 -31.81 61.92
C MET A 2 18.45 -33.12 61.28
N THR A 3 18.87 -33.03 60.01
CA THR A 3 20.07 -33.61 59.33
C THR A 3 19.83 -33.47 57.82
N MET A 4 20.25 -32.40 57.15
CA MET A 4 21.57 -32.15 56.54
C MET A 4 22.26 -33.38 55.94
N ASN A 5 22.38 -33.40 54.61
CA ASN A 5 23.52 -33.99 53.93
C ASN A 5 24.04 -33.01 52.86
N LEU A 6 25.35 -32.88 52.86
CA LEU A 6 26.17 -31.81 52.29
C LEU A 6 27.17 -32.46 51.31
N ASN A 7 27.61 -31.66 50.34
CA ASN A 7 28.85 -31.79 49.54
C ASN A 7 28.90 -32.76 48.35
N CYS A 8 29.03 -32.16 47.16
CA CYS A 8 30.29 -32.32 46.40
C CYS A 8 30.67 -31.01 45.70
N SER A 9 31.83 -30.49 46.11
CA SER A 9 32.57 -29.31 45.66
C SER A 9 32.87 -29.33 44.16
N ILE A 10 32.74 -28.21 43.43
CA ILE A 10 33.77 -27.20 43.16
C ILE A 10 35.09 -27.83 42.66
N LEU A 11 35.46 -27.55 41.39
CA LEU A 11 36.74 -26.96 40.95
C LEU A 11 37.08 -27.36 39.50
N LEU A 12 36.93 -26.44 38.53
CA LEU A 12 38.05 -26.08 37.65
C LEU A 12 37.77 -24.76 36.92
N LEU A 13 38.58 -23.79 37.29
CA LEU A 13 38.75 -22.46 36.73
C LEU A 13 39.61 -22.50 35.45
N LEU A 14 39.37 -21.51 34.57
CA LEU A 14 40.34 -20.80 33.72
C LEU A 14 41.07 -21.60 32.62
N LEU A 15 40.92 -21.15 31.37
CA LEU A 15 42.03 -20.80 30.45
C LEU A 15 41.51 -20.40 29.05
N ALA A 16 41.41 -19.09 28.83
CA ALA A 16 41.79 -18.41 27.58
C ALA A 16 42.85 -17.36 27.98
N PRO A 17 43.69 -16.78 27.09
CA PRO A 17 43.76 -16.88 25.63
C PRO A 17 45.21 -17.17 25.13
N LEU A 18 45.43 -17.31 23.80
CA LEU A 18 46.63 -16.89 23.04
C LEU A 18 46.73 -17.67 21.72
N LEU A 19 46.60 -17.00 20.58
CA LEU A 19 47.29 -17.24 19.30
C LEU A 19 46.59 -16.36 18.24
N SER A 20 47.24 -15.68 17.31
CA SER A 20 48.57 -15.11 17.17
C SER A 20 48.43 -14.20 15.94
N ALA A 21 48.93 -12.98 16.02
CA ALA A 21 49.00 -12.08 14.89
C ALA A 21 49.99 -12.62 13.83
N ARG A 22 49.62 -12.59 12.55
CA ARG A 22 50.59 -12.45 11.45
C ARG A 22 50.11 -11.36 10.48
N VAL A 23 50.93 -10.31 10.47
CA VAL A 23 50.99 -9.21 9.51
C VAL A 23 51.82 -9.64 8.30
N ALA A 24 51.62 -8.90 7.19
CA ALA A 24 52.43 -8.75 5.99
C ALA A 24 51.94 -9.55 4.77
N ALA A 25 51.96 -9.04 3.54
CA ALA A 25 52.10 -7.70 2.97
C ALA A 25 51.87 -7.87 1.45
N TYR A 26 51.46 -6.80 0.77
CA TYR A 26 51.83 -6.43 -0.60
C TYR A 26 51.83 -7.52 -1.71
N THR A 27 50.97 -7.35 -2.71
CA THR A 27 51.40 -7.11 -4.12
C THR A 27 50.19 -6.82 -5.03
N SER A 28 50.13 -5.60 -5.54
CA SER A 28 49.55 -5.19 -6.82
C SER A 28 50.70 -4.43 -7.52
N PRO A 29 51.01 -4.59 -8.82
CA PRO A 29 50.08 -4.37 -9.92
C PRO A 29 50.29 -5.24 -11.19
N LYS A 30 49.32 -5.27 -12.10
CA LYS A 30 49.61 -5.41 -13.54
C LYS A 30 48.65 -4.57 -14.38
N LYS A 31 49.19 -3.46 -14.89
CA LYS A 31 48.74 -2.79 -16.11
C LYS A 31 48.92 -3.74 -17.29
N SER A 32 47.93 -3.82 -18.17
CA SER A 32 48.15 -4.20 -19.57
C SER A 32 47.64 -3.08 -20.46
N GLU A 33 48.57 -2.28 -20.98
CA GLU A 33 48.39 -1.49 -22.18
C GLU A 33 48.38 -2.46 -23.38
N HIS A 34 47.38 -2.34 -24.25
CA HIS A 34 47.54 -2.56 -25.69
C HIS A 34 46.64 -1.58 -26.42
N GLY A 35 47.26 -0.78 -27.28
CA GLY A 35 46.65 0.34 -27.96
C GLY A 35 46.17 0.04 -29.38
N HIS A 36 45.83 1.16 -30.04
CA HIS A 36 45.44 1.35 -31.44
C HIS A 36 43.98 0.95 -31.75
N ARG A 37 43.13 1.82 -32.30
CA ARG A 37 43.37 2.58 -33.53
C ARG A 37 42.47 3.82 -33.60
N HIS A 38 43.01 4.87 -34.21
CA HIS A 38 42.34 6.09 -34.62
C HIS A 38 41.15 5.85 -35.56
N HIS A 39 40.05 6.59 -35.36
CA HIS A 39 39.42 7.35 -36.45
C HIS A 39 38.74 8.61 -35.91
N ARG A 40 39.27 9.75 -36.36
CA ARG A 40 38.68 11.08 -36.24
C ARG A 40 37.41 11.14 -37.09
N ARG A 41 36.32 11.68 -36.56
CA ARG A 41 35.40 12.52 -37.35
C ARG A 41 34.84 13.61 -36.46
N ALA A 42 35.30 14.83 -36.74
CA ALA A 42 34.81 16.06 -36.17
C ALA A 42 33.42 16.36 -36.73
N VAL A 43 32.46 16.68 -35.86
CA VAL A 43 31.25 17.41 -36.22
C VAL A 43 31.28 18.69 -35.42
N ARG A 44 31.22 19.81 -36.14
CA ARG A 44 31.27 21.18 -35.63
C ARG A 44 29.97 21.52 -34.88
N PRO A 45 30.03 22.31 -33.79
CA PRO A 45 28.85 22.98 -33.26
C PRO A 45 28.60 24.26 -34.06
N THR A 46 27.38 24.43 -34.59
CA THR A 46 26.95 25.70 -35.15
C THR A 46 26.38 26.55 -34.04
N THR A 47 27.16 27.53 -33.62
CA THR A 47 26.72 28.68 -32.83
C THR A 47 25.71 29.50 -33.64
N THR A 48 24.55 29.81 -33.07
CA THR A 48 23.77 30.97 -33.48
C THR A 48 23.45 31.77 -32.23
N LEU A 49 24.19 32.87 -32.08
CA LEU A 49 23.89 33.99 -31.21
C LEU A 49 22.82 34.84 -31.90
N ILE A 50 21.73 35.15 -31.21
CA ILE A 50 20.97 36.37 -31.43
C ILE A 50 20.89 37.06 -30.06
N ALA A 51 21.30 38.32 -30.06
CA ALA A 51 21.37 39.21 -28.93
C ALA A 51 20.22 40.22 -28.94
N SER A 52 19.95 40.76 -27.73
CA SER A 52 19.38 42.09 -27.43
C SER A 52 17.86 42.23 -27.60
N SER A 53 17.10 42.89 -26.72
CA SER A 53 17.41 44.00 -25.80
C SER A 53 16.30 44.21 -24.74
N SER A 54 16.71 44.70 -23.55
CA SER A 54 16.12 45.79 -22.71
C SER A 54 14.61 45.75 -22.33
N GLN A 55 14.14 45.89 -21.09
CA GLN A 55 14.27 46.97 -20.08
C GLN A 55 13.63 46.42 -18.78
N LEU A 56 14.26 46.46 -17.59
CA LEU A 56 14.17 47.52 -16.57
C LEU A 56 12.76 48.11 -16.36
N ASP A 57 12.14 47.77 -15.22
CA ASP A 57 11.63 48.79 -14.29
C ASP A 57 11.48 48.21 -12.87
N ASP A 58 11.94 49.03 -11.93
CA ASP A 58 12.01 48.86 -10.49
C ASP A 58 10.64 48.99 -9.80
N GLY A 59 10.54 48.53 -8.54
CA GLY A 59 9.38 48.83 -7.70
C GLY A 59 9.39 48.15 -6.33
N ASP A 60 10.15 48.75 -5.41
CA ASP A 60 10.17 48.50 -3.97
C ASP A 60 8.77 48.49 -3.30
N GLY A 61 8.62 47.74 -2.20
CA GLY A 61 7.38 47.82 -1.40
C GLY A 61 7.32 46.90 -0.18
N ASN A 62 8.22 47.10 0.78
CA ASN A 62 8.22 46.54 2.12
C ASN A 62 7.05 47.08 2.97
N ILE A 63 6.09 46.26 3.46
CA ILE A 63 5.21 46.62 4.61
C ILE A 63 4.89 45.37 5.45
N PHE A 64 5.38 45.41 6.70
CA PHE A 64 4.90 44.68 7.87
C PHE A 64 3.41 44.94 8.13
N GLY A 65 2.65 43.90 8.49
CA GLY A 65 1.29 44.07 8.98
C GLY A 65 0.73 42.80 9.61
N ASP A 66 1.03 42.60 10.89
CA ASP A 66 0.17 41.85 11.81
C ASP A 66 -1.26 42.37 11.70
N ASN A 67 -2.26 41.49 11.71
CA ASN A 67 -3.51 41.75 12.41
C ASN A 67 -4.29 40.45 12.64
N ASN A 68 -4.29 40.05 13.91
CA ASN A 68 -5.37 39.31 14.53
C ASN A 68 -6.71 39.98 14.22
N ASN A 69 -7.72 39.21 13.84
CA ASN A 69 -9.07 39.57 14.25
C ASN A 69 -9.90 38.32 14.55
N ASP A 70 -10.09 38.17 15.86
CA ASP A 70 -11.19 37.49 16.52
C ASP A 70 -12.52 38.05 16.00
N GLY A 71 -13.46 37.14 15.79
CA GLY A 71 -14.71 37.39 15.09
C GLY A 71 -15.76 36.36 15.46
N THR A 72 -16.06 36.27 16.75
CA THR A 72 -17.29 35.66 17.27
C THR A 72 -18.52 36.22 16.56
N ILE A 73 -19.26 35.36 15.85
CA ILE A 73 -20.63 35.65 15.43
C ILE A 73 -21.56 34.66 16.14
N SER A 74 -22.36 35.24 17.02
CA SER A 74 -23.50 34.64 17.70
C SER A 74 -24.74 34.61 16.82
N ASP A 75 -25.41 33.46 16.83
CA ASP A 75 -26.85 33.27 17.02
C ASP A 75 -27.82 34.10 16.15
N GLN A 76 -28.48 33.41 15.21
CA GLN A 76 -29.92 33.59 14.99
C GLN A 76 -30.60 32.24 14.77
N THR A 77 -31.40 31.88 15.76
CA THR A 77 -32.47 30.89 15.72
C THR A 77 -33.75 31.50 15.15
N GLN A 78 -34.70 30.59 14.83
CA GLN A 78 -36.09 30.77 14.36
C GLN A 78 -36.25 30.74 12.83
N GLY A 79 -37.12 29.95 12.21
CA GLY A 79 -38.23 29.12 12.69
C GLY A 79 -39.27 29.01 11.57
N HIS A 80 -40.11 27.97 11.63
CA HIS A 80 -41.31 27.72 10.78
C HIS A 80 -41.04 27.25 9.34
N SER A 81 -41.76 26.30 8.74
CA SER A 81 -42.93 25.52 9.14
C SER A 81 -43.19 24.37 8.16
N SER A 82 -43.70 23.27 8.69
CA SER A 82 -44.80 22.45 8.16
C SER A 82 -44.96 22.24 6.64
N ARG A 83 -44.81 20.98 6.21
CA ARG A 83 -45.81 20.28 5.39
C ARG A 83 -45.84 18.78 5.74
N ARG A 84 -46.92 18.36 6.40
CA ARG A 84 -47.32 16.97 6.62
C ARG A 84 -48.32 16.53 5.53
N ARG A 85 -48.49 15.20 5.44
CA ARG A 85 -49.62 14.40 4.93
C ARG A 85 -49.52 14.05 3.44
N ALA A 86 -49.89 12.85 2.97
CA ALA A 86 -50.63 11.74 3.58
C ALA A 86 -50.34 10.41 2.85
N LEU A 87 -50.56 9.33 3.61
CA LEU A 87 -50.70 7.92 3.21
C LEU A 87 -51.95 7.65 2.34
N SER A 88 -52.04 6.40 1.86
CA SER A 88 -53.22 5.65 1.35
C SER A 88 -53.21 5.50 -0.18
N GLN A 89 -53.35 4.34 -0.84
CA GLN A 89 -53.86 3.02 -0.47
C GLN A 89 -53.69 2.02 -1.65
N LEU A 90 -53.80 0.70 -1.35
CA LEU A 90 -54.28 -0.43 -2.20
C LEU A 90 -53.40 -0.85 -3.41
N ALA A 91 -53.26 -2.13 -3.78
CA ALA A 91 -54.12 -3.29 -3.61
C ALA A 91 -53.35 -4.62 -3.57
N THR A 92 -53.91 -5.54 -2.80
CA THR A 92 -53.64 -6.98 -2.73
C THR A 92 -54.07 -7.67 -4.03
N ILE A 93 -53.21 -8.52 -4.61
CA ILE A 93 -53.65 -9.57 -5.55
C ILE A 93 -53.15 -10.91 -5.00
N PHE A 94 -54.09 -11.66 -4.43
CA PHE A 94 -54.00 -13.10 -4.29
C PHE A 94 -54.18 -13.73 -5.67
N SER A 95 -53.26 -14.58 -6.09
CA SER A 95 -53.51 -15.55 -7.16
C SER A 95 -53.09 -16.92 -6.66
N ALA A 96 -54.10 -17.74 -6.40
CA ALA A 96 -53.96 -19.15 -6.09
C ALA A 96 -53.45 -19.88 -7.35
N GLY A 97 -52.19 -20.31 -7.32
CA GLY A 97 -51.62 -21.24 -8.29
C GLY A 97 -51.87 -22.67 -7.82
N VAL A 98 -52.68 -23.39 -8.59
CA VAL A 98 -53.03 -24.80 -8.41
C VAL A 98 -51.77 -25.67 -8.48
N PHE A 99 -51.57 -26.49 -7.45
CA PHE A 99 -50.61 -27.60 -7.46
C PHE A 99 -51.10 -28.69 -8.41
N THR A 100 -50.33 -28.98 -9.46
CA THR A 100 -50.44 -30.25 -10.20
C THR A 100 -49.18 -31.06 -9.89
N SER A 101 -49.39 -32.14 -9.14
CA SER A 101 -48.37 -33.13 -8.78
C SER A 101 -48.15 -34.09 -9.96
N SER A 102 -47.10 -33.87 -10.74
CA SER A 102 -46.57 -34.88 -11.66
C SER A 102 -45.47 -35.67 -10.95
N SER A 103 -45.83 -36.90 -10.57
CA SER A 103 -44.95 -37.93 -10.02
C SER A 103 -43.93 -38.37 -11.07
N PHE A 104 -42.65 -38.07 -10.85
CA PHE A 104 -41.56 -38.69 -11.60
C PHE A 104 -40.87 -39.75 -10.75
N PRO A 105 -40.61 -40.95 -11.30
CA PRO A 105 -40.02 -42.06 -10.56
C PRO A 105 -38.54 -41.83 -10.23
N SER A 106 -38.22 -42.21 -9.01
CA SER A 106 -36.91 -42.20 -8.38
C SER A 106 -35.87 -43.00 -9.18
N GLY A 107 -34.98 -42.29 -9.86
CA GLY A 107 -33.70 -42.81 -10.35
C GLY A 107 -32.55 -42.29 -9.50
N HIS A 108 -32.34 -42.87 -8.30
CA HIS A 108 -31.18 -42.55 -7.47
C HIS A 108 -29.90 -43.11 -8.11
N ARG A 109 -29.29 -42.34 -9.01
CA ARG A 109 -27.85 -42.43 -9.27
C ARG A 109 -27.15 -41.53 -8.27
N ALA A 110 -26.59 -42.15 -7.23
CA ALA A 110 -25.66 -41.48 -6.32
C ALA A 110 -24.41 -41.09 -7.11
N LEU A 111 -24.35 -39.84 -7.56
CA LEU A 111 -23.09 -39.19 -7.89
C LEU A 111 -22.41 -38.90 -6.55
N ALA A 112 -21.52 -39.79 -6.13
CA ALA A 112 -20.49 -39.49 -5.16
C ALA A 112 -19.50 -38.51 -5.84
N ALA A 113 -19.93 -37.26 -6.00
CA ALA A 113 -19.07 -36.17 -6.41
C ALA A 113 -18.28 -35.70 -5.18
N ASP A 114 -17.07 -36.23 -5.09
CA ASP A 114 -15.87 -35.48 -4.75
C ASP A 114 -15.95 -34.59 -3.50
N THR A 115 -16.19 -35.20 -2.34
CA THR A 115 -15.91 -34.61 -1.03
C THR A 115 -14.44 -34.22 -0.84
N THR A 116 -13.54 -34.72 -1.70
CA THR A 116 -12.10 -34.40 -1.68
C THR A 116 -11.79 -33.03 -2.30
N ALA A 117 -12.48 -32.61 -3.36
CA ALA A 117 -12.31 -31.27 -3.94
C ALA A 117 -12.87 -30.15 -3.03
N ALA A 118 -14.02 -30.39 -2.38
CA ALA A 118 -14.60 -29.42 -1.44
C ALA A 118 -13.76 -29.27 -0.15
N ALA A 119 -13.16 -30.36 0.33
CA ALA A 119 -12.25 -30.33 1.48
C ALA A 119 -10.89 -29.68 1.14
N ALA A 120 -10.39 -29.84 -0.10
CA ALA A 120 -9.19 -29.16 -0.56
C ALA A 120 -9.40 -27.65 -0.75
N ALA A 121 -10.58 -27.23 -1.22
CA ALA A 121 -10.95 -25.81 -1.32
C ALA A 121 -11.15 -25.15 0.07
N ALA A 122 -11.65 -25.91 1.06
CA ALA A 122 -11.78 -25.45 2.45
C ALA A 122 -10.46 -25.48 3.23
N SER A 123 -9.45 -26.25 2.79
CA SER A 123 -8.12 -26.29 3.39
C SER A 123 -7.18 -25.20 2.86
N ALA A 124 -7.49 -24.59 1.72
CA ALA A 124 -6.75 -23.44 1.18
C ALA A 124 -7.19 -22.09 1.82
N SER A 125 -8.22 -22.11 2.68
CA SER A 125 -8.92 -20.89 3.13
C SER A 125 -8.41 -20.28 4.45
N THR A 126 -7.29 -20.75 5.00
CA THR A 126 -6.74 -20.20 6.26
C THR A 126 -5.31 -19.68 6.16
N GLU A 127 -4.59 -19.97 5.07
CA GLU A 127 -3.26 -19.40 4.88
C GLU A 127 -3.42 -17.93 4.49
N LEU A 128 -2.82 -17.05 5.31
CA LEU A 128 -2.77 -15.64 5.02
C LEU A 128 -1.75 -15.38 3.93
N GLU A 129 -2.11 -14.57 2.96
CA GLU A 129 -1.22 -14.10 1.92
C GLU A 129 -1.11 -12.58 1.95
N ASN A 130 0.06 -12.08 1.54
CA ASN A 130 0.34 -10.65 1.51
C ASN A 130 -0.01 -10.10 0.13
N VAL A 131 -0.98 -9.20 0.12
CA VAL A 131 -1.41 -8.42 -1.05
C VAL A 131 -1.20 -6.94 -0.76
N TYR A 132 -1.31 -6.09 -1.78
CA TYR A 132 -1.30 -4.65 -1.55
C TYR A 132 -2.22 -3.90 -2.52
N PHE A 133 -2.68 -2.72 -2.11
CA PHE A 133 -3.59 -1.86 -2.86
C PHE A 133 -3.11 -0.41 -2.84
N GLY A 134 -3.05 0.26 -3.98
CA GLY A 134 -2.66 1.68 -4.11
C GLY A 134 -3.64 2.44 -5.00
N ALA A 135 -4.01 3.66 -4.60
CA ALA A 135 -5.00 4.50 -5.25
C ALA A 135 -4.80 5.99 -4.91
N GLY A 136 -3.57 6.50 -5.07
CA GLY A 136 -3.18 7.83 -4.60
C GLY A 136 -2.58 7.79 -3.19
N CYS A 137 -2.75 8.87 -2.41
CA CYS A 137 -2.23 8.95 -1.04
C CYS A 137 -2.64 7.73 -0.19
N PHE A 138 -1.65 6.99 0.30
CA PHE A 138 -1.87 5.76 1.06
C PHE A 138 -2.54 5.95 2.44
N TRP A 139 -2.63 7.18 2.97
CA TRP A 139 -3.25 7.43 4.28
C TRP A 139 -4.77 7.21 4.21
N HIS A 140 -5.38 7.70 3.13
CA HIS A 140 -6.78 7.41 2.84
C HIS A 140 -6.99 5.91 2.57
N VAL A 141 -6.14 5.31 1.74
CA VAL A 141 -6.25 3.88 1.41
C VAL A 141 -6.12 3.01 2.68
N GLN A 142 -5.24 3.37 3.61
CA GLN A 142 -5.04 2.59 4.85
C GLN A 142 -6.29 2.63 5.72
N HIS A 143 -6.91 3.80 5.86
CA HIS A 143 -8.14 3.95 6.61
C HIS A 143 -9.25 3.04 6.06
N GLU A 144 -9.44 3.05 4.74
CA GLU A 144 -10.47 2.24 4.08
C GLU A 144 -10.16 0.73 4.16
N MET A 145 -8.90 0.32 4.02
CA MET A 145 -8.51 -1.09 4.18
C MET A 145 -8.66 -1.58 5.63
N ILE A 146 -8.44 -0.73 6.63
CA ILE A 146 -8.71 -1.05 8.05
C ILE A 146 -10.21 -1.22 8.29
N ALA A 147 -11.05 -0.36 7.70
CA ALA A 147 -12.50 -0.52 7.75
C ALA A 147 -12.93 -1.85 7.12
N ALA A 148 -12.32 -2.22 5.98
CA ALA A 148 -12.54 -3.50 5.32
C ALA A 148 -12.10 -4.70 6.20
N GLU A 149 -10.94 -4.65 6.87
CA GLU A 149 -10.51 -5.68 7.81
C GLU A 149 -11.51 -5.89 8.95
N ARG A 150 -12.02 -4.81 9.52
CA ARG A 150 -13.03 -4.86 10.59
C ARG A 150 -14.36 -5.43 10.09
N SER A 151 -14.77 -5.08 8.88
CA SER A 151 -16.06 -5.49 8.32
C SER A 151 -16.05 -6.91 7.76
N ILE A 152 -15.04 -7.26 6.95
CA ILE A 152 -14.95 -8.53 6.23
C ILE A 152 -14.40 -9.62 7.15
N LEU A 153 -13.29 -9.33 7.84
CA LEU A 153 -12.56 -10.32 8.63
C LEU A 153 -12.92 -10.26 10.12
N GLN A 154 -13.71 -9.26 10.55
CA GLN A 154 -14.08 -9.07 11.95
C GLN A 154 -12.86 -8.90 12.87
N ARG A 155 -11.76 -8.36 12.31
CA ARG A 155 -10.51 -8.12 13.06
C ARG A 155 -10.68 -7.03 14.09
N LYS A 156 -10.08 -7.25 15.26
CA LYS A 156 -9.88 -6.23 16.29
C LYS A 156 -8.63 -5.41 16.02
N ASP A 157 -8.49 -4.30 16.73
CA ASP A 157 -7.38 -3.34 16.55
C ASP A 157 -5.98 -3.96 16.67
N ASN A 158 -5.83 -4.97 17.53
CA ASN A 158 -4.58 -5.71 17.72
C ASN A 158 -4.35 -6.83 16.69
N GLU A 159 -5.29 -7.05 15.77
CA GLU A 159 -5.25 -8.07 14.71
C GLU A 159 -5.14 -7.44 13.32
N LEU A 160 -5.27 -6.10 13.21
CA LEU A 160 -5.15 -5.37 11.95
C LEU A 160 -3.76 -5.53 11.33
N THR A 161 -3.73 -5.68 10.01
CA THR A 161 -2.51 -5.92 9.22
C THR A 161 -2.29 -4.91 8.10
N SER A 162 -3.21 -3.97 7.87
CA SER A 162 -3.06 -2.91 6.86
C SER A 162 -1.97 -1.91 7.23
N LEU A 163 -0.87 -1.91 6.47
CA LEU A 163 0.27 -1.03 6.67
C LEU A 163 0.52 -0.18 5.43
N THR A 164 0.76 1.12 5.60
CA THR A 164 1.23 1.98 4.50
C THR A 164 2.64 1.58 4.08
N GLY A 165 2.94 1.74 2.80
CA GLY A 165 4.23 1.37 2.23
C GLY A 165 4.35 1.65 0.73
N TYR A 166 5.36 1.02 0.14
CA TYR A 166 5.82 1.29 -1.21
C TYR A 166 5.94 -0.01 -2.00
N ALA A 167 5.49 -0.04 -3.26
CA ALA A 167 5.60 -1.22 -4.11
C ALA A 167 5.68 -0.85 -5.61
N GLY A 168 6.06 -1.82 -6.44
CA GLY A 168 6.06 -1.65 -7.89
C GLY A 168 7.19 -0.82 -8.48
N GLY A 169 8.24 -0.52 -7.72
CA GLY A 169 9.49 0.06 -8.24
C GLY A 169 10.50 -1.00 -8.64
N THR A 170 11.40 -0.62 -9.55
CA THR A 170 12.56 -1.44 -9.96
C THR A 170 13.82 -0.61 -10.15
N ASN A 171 13.74 0.71 -10.05
CA ASN A 171 14.93 1.55 -10.09
C ASN A 171 15.65 1.36 -8.75
N GLY A 172 16.76 0.64 -8.72
CA GLY A 172 17.44 0.31 -7.47
C GLY A 172 18.25 -0.97 -7.59
N LYS A 173 18.87 -1.36 -6.49
CA LYS A 173 19.38 -2.72 -6.33
C LYS A 173 18.23 -3.64 -5.89
N ASP A 174 18.40 -4.94 -6.10
CA ASP A 174 17.57 -5.99 -5.49
C ASP A 174 16.05 -5.70 -5.45
N ARG A 175 15.45 -5.45 -6.62
CA ARG A 175 14.00 -5.21 -6.79
C ARG A 175 13.51 -3.88 -6.20
N GLY A 176 14.23 -2.80 -6.51
CA GLY A 176 13.78 -1.43 -6.24
C GLY A 176 14.21 -0.85 -4.90
N THR A 177 15.24 -1.38 -4.26
CA THR A 177 15.75 -0.85 -2.98
C THR A 177 17.09 -0.14 -3.16
N ASP A 178 17.54 0.56 -2.12
CA ASP A 178 18.94 0.92 -2.01
C ASP A 178 19.84 -0.30 -1.66
N LYS A 179 21.12 -0.04 -1.38
CA LYS A 179 22.11 -1.08 -1.02
C LYS A 179 21.91 -1.67 0.38
N GLU A 180 21.11 -1.02 1.22
CA GLU A 180 20.72 -1.49 2.55
C GLU A 180 19.36 -2.21 2.54
N GLY A 181 18.69 -2.31 1.38
CA GLY A 181 17.37 -2.92 1.26
C GLY A 181 16.22 -1.98 1.67
N ARG A 182 16.47 -0.65 1.69
CA ARG A 182 15.50 0.36 2.12
C ARG A 182 14.73 0.95 0.93
N VAL A 183 13.53 1.41 1.24
CA VAL A 183 12.67 2.27 0.42
C VAL A 183 12.06 3.29 1.38
N CYS A 184 12.31 4.57 1.15
CA CYS A 184 12.04 5.64 2.09
C CYS A 184 11.15 6.71 1.47
N TYR A 185 10.34 7.35 2.31
CA TYR A 185 9.61 8.54 1.91
C TYR A 185 10.54 9.66 1.45
N HIS A 186 9.95 10.66 0.77
CA HIS A 186 10.67 11.85 0.35
C HIS A 186 11.46 12.46 1.50
N ASN A 187 12.76 12.62 1.30
CA ASN A 187 13.66 13.16 2.31
C ASN A 187 14.73 14.04 1.66
N PHE A 188 15.20 15.05 2.41
CA PHE A 188 16.17 16.04 1.92
C PHE A 188 17.50 15.44 1.44
N LEU A 189 17.83 14.23 1.90
CA LEU A 189 19.06 13.53 1.53
C LEU A 189 18.88 12.62 0.30
N SER A 190 17.66 12.51 -0.24
CA SER A 190 17.31 11.56 -1.31
C SER A 190 17.76 10.12 -1.01
N VAL A 191 17.83 9.75 0.27
CA VAL A 191 18.21 8.39 0.69
C VAL A 191 17.05 7.48 0.34
N ALA A 192 17.30 6.54 -0.58
CA ALA A 192 16.36 5.51 -0.98
C ALA A 192 14.94 6.04 -1.26
N ASP A 193 14.84 7.23 -1.86
CA ASP A 193 13.57 7.90 -2.15
C ASP A 193 12.67 6.99 -3.01
N TYR A 194 11.50 6.62 -2.50
CA TYR A 194 10.62 5.63 -3.13
C TYR A 194 10.20 6.05 -4.55
N GLY A 195 10.02 7.35 -4.76
CA GLY A 195 9.70 7.95 -6.05
C GLY A 195 10.80 7.78 -7.08
N GLN A 196 12.05 8.09 -6.69
CA GLN A 196 13.23 7.86 -7.53
C GLN A 196 13.45 6.36 -7.79
N LEU A 197 13.14 5.52 -6.81
CA LEU A 197 13.17 4.06 -6.92
C LEU A 197 11.99 3.51 -7.77
N GLY A 198 11.05 4.37 -8.16
CA GLY A 198 9.92 4.09 -9.04
C GLY A 198 8.77 3.35 -8.39
N HIS A 199 8.73 3.33 -7.05
CA HIS A 199 7.62 2.78 -6.30
C HIS A 199 6.38 3.67 -6.40
N GLY A 200 5.23 3.10 -6.07
CA GLY A 200 4.01 3.83 -5.77
C GLY A 200 3.60 3.60 -4.32
N GLU A 201 2.85 4.55 -3.78
CA GLU A 201 2.21 4.44 -2.48
C GLU A 201 1.13 3.35 -2.50
N VAL A 202 1.22 2.44 -1.54
CA VAL A 202 0.31 1.31 -1.39
C VAL A 202 0.05 1.00 0.08
N VAL A 203 -0.98 0.20 0.33
CA VAL A 203 -1.26 -0.43 1.62
C VAL A 203 -1.08 -1.92 1.46
N GLY A 204 -0.12 -2.48 2.18
CA GLY A 204 0.08 -3.92 2.29
C GLY A 204 -0.83 -4.51 3.36
N ILE A 205 -1.41 -5.67 3.10
CA ILE A 205 -2.35 -6.33 4.01
C ILE A 205 -2.18 -7.86 3.91
N SER A 206 -2.35 -8.54 5.04
CA SER A 206 -2.28 -10.00 5.13
C SER A 206 -3.69 -10.58 5.28
N ILE A 207 -4.22 -11.24 4.27
CA ILE A 207 -5.63 -11.71 4.25
C ILE A 207 -5.72 -13.18 3.83
N PRO A 208 -6.79 -13.92 4.22
CA PRO A 208 -7.07 -15.23 3.66
C PRO A 208 -7.29 -15.14 2.14
N SER A 209 -6.68 -16.04 1.37
CA SER A 209 -6.72 -15.95 -0.10
C SER A 209 -8.14 -15.86 -0.66
N ASN A 210 -9.07 -16.64 -0.10
CA ASN A 210 -10.48 -16.63 -0.51
C ASN A 210 -11.24 -15.31 -0.26
N THR A 211 -10.65 -14.34 0.43
CA THR A 211 -11.23 -13.00 0.66
C THR A 211 -10.69 -11.91 -0.26
N VAL A 212 -9.70 -12.22 -1.13
CA VAL A 212 -9.12 -11.25 -2.08
C VAL A 212 -10.18 -10.54 -2.92
N GLY A 213 -11.21 -11.26 -3.39
CA GLY A 213 -12.30 -10.65 -4.15
C GLY A 213 -13.09 -9.61 -3.35
N GLN A 214 -13.37 -9.88 -2.07
CA GLN A 214 -14.10 -8.96 -1.19
C GLN A 214 -13.28 -7.70 -0.91
N PHE A 215 -11.97 -7.84 -0.68
CA PHE A 215 -11.08 -6.69 -0.54
C PHE A 215 -10.93 -5.91 -1.86
N ALA A 216 -10.92 -6.59 -3.00
CA ALA A 216 -10.94 -5.93 -4.30
C ALA A 216 -12.21 -5.11 -4.50
N GLU A 217 -13.38 -5.59 -4.07
CA GLU A 217 -14.62 -4.80 -4.10
C GLU A 217 -14.49 -3.52 -3.27
N GLU A 218 -13.97 -3.58 -2.04
CA GLU A 218 -13.73 -2.38 -1.22
C GLU A 218 -12.71 -1.43 -1.86
N TYR A 219 -11.63 -1.97 -2.42
CA TYR A 219 -10.64 -1.19 -3.17
C TYR A 219 -11.26 -0.48 -4.37
N PHE A 220 -12.12 -1.16 -5.13
CA PHE A 220 -12.71 -0.55 -6.32
C PHE A 220 -13.77 0.53 -6.01
N LYS A 221 -14.37 0.52 -4.81
CA LYS A 221 -15.23 1.62 -4.33
C LYS A 221 -14.50 2.95 -4.14
N LEU A 222 -13.17 2.92 -3.99
CA LEU A 222 -12.36 4.14 -3.95
C LEU A 222 -12.42 4.92 -5.27
N PHE A 223 -12.66 4.21 -6.39
CA PHE A 223 -12.86 4.82 -7.70
C PHE A 223 -14.35 5.06 -7.94
N GLY A 224 -14.74 6.33 -7.95
CA GLY A 224 -16.17 6.69 -7.98
C GLY A 224 -16.45 8.01 -8.68
N SER A 225 -17.60 8.59 -8.35
CA SER A 225 -18.02 9.89 -8.90
C SER A 225 -17.08 11.05 -8.53
N LYS A 226 -16.29 10.88 -7.46
CA LYS A 226 -15.27 11.84 -7.01
C LYS A 226 -13.96 11.75 -7.81
N GLY A 227 -13.80 10.74 -8.67
CA GLY A 227 -12.62 10.53 -9.50
C GLY A 227 -11.86 9.25 -9.16
N GLU A 228 -10.61 9.20 -9.60
CA GLU A 228 -9.71 8.04 -9.44
C GLU A 228 -8.78 8.16 -8.22
N ARG A 229 -8.80 9.30 -7.53
CA ARG A 229 -7.99 9.60 -6.35
C ARG A 229 -8.83 10.35 -5.32
N ALA A 230 -8.50 10.17 -4.04
CA ALA A 230 -9.07 10.98 -2.96
C ALA A 230 -8.61 12.45 -3.09
N ASP A 231 -7.31 12.67 -3.33
CA ASP A 231 -6.76 13.97 -3.71
C ASP A 231 -6.46 14.04 -5.23
N PRO A 232 -7.19 14.86 -6.00
CA PRO A 232 -6.87 15.08 -7.42
C PRO A 232 -5.52 15.78 -7.68
N MET A 233 -4.90 16.35 -6.65
CA MET A 233 -3.59 17.01 -6.74
C MET A 233 -2.41 16.07 -6.58
N ASP A 234 -2.61 14.89 -5.99
CA ASP A 234 -1.67 13.78 -6.05
C ASP A 234 -1.45 13.44 -7.53
N LYS A 235 -0.26 13.70 -8.06
CA LYS A 235 0.09 13.52 -9.48
C LYS A 235 1.48 12.93 -9.60
N GLY A 236 1.65 11.99 -10.51
CA GLY A 236 2.91 11.28 -10.71
C GLY A 236 2.76 9.78 -10.59
N GLY A 237 3.82 9.06 -10.99
CA GLY A 237 3.88 7.60 -10.89
C GLY A 237 3.71 7.12 -9.45
N GLU A 238 4.19 7.89 -8.48
CA GLU A 238 4.10 7.62 -7.04
C GLU A 238 2.66 7.38 -6.56
N TYR A 239 1.68 8.01 -7.19
CA TYR A 239 0.27 7.95 -6.80
C TYR A 239 -0.57 7.05 -7.71
N ARG A 240 0.08 6.31 -8.62
CA ARG A 240 -0.62 5.45 -9.60
C ARG A 240 -1.47 4.38 -8.91
N SER A 241 -2.52 3.95 -9.59
CA SER A 241 -3.39 2.89 -9.12
C SER A 241 -2.74 1.54 -9.44
N LEU A 242 -2.51 0.74 -8.41
CA LEU A 242 -1.92 -0.60 -8.54
C LEU A 242 -2.47 -1.52 -7.46
N LEU A 243 -2.51 -2.82 -7.76
CA LEU A 243 -2.74 -3.87 -6.78
C LEU A 243 -1.71 -4.98 -6.97
N GLY A 244 -1.28 -5.57 -5.86
CA GLY A 244 -0.29 -6.64 -5.84
C GLY A 244 -0.89 -7.94 -5.37
N LEU A 245 -0.78 -8.99 -6.18
CA LEU A 245 -1.20 -10.34 -5.83
C LEU A 245 -0.02 -11.30 -5.99
N PRO A 246 0.12 -12.33 -5.14
CA PRO A 246 1.11 -13.38 -5.35
C PRO A 246 0.89 -14.06 -6.72
N GLY A 247 1.84 -13.93 -7.66
CA GLY A 247 1.70 -14.44 -9.02
C GLY A 247 0.90 -13.54 -9.98
N GLY A 248 0.53 -12.32 -9.56
CA GLY A 248 -0.16 -11.32 -10.39
C GLY A 248 -1.51 -11.84 -10.90
N ARG A 249 -1.73 -11.77 -12.23
CA ARG A 249 -2.96 -12.26 -12.86
C ARG A 249 -3.16 -13.78 -12.78
N ASN A 250 -2.11 -14.54 -12.46
CA ASN A 250 -2.20 -15.99 -12.26
C ASN A 250 -2.75 -16.37 -10.87
N HIS A 251 -3.04 -15.38 -10.02
CA HIS A 251 -3.61 -15.60 -8.70
C HIS A 251 -4.97 -16.33 -8.81
N PRO A 252 -5.26 -17.36 -7.99
CA PRO A 252 -6.51 -18.13 -8.08
C PRO A 252 -7.78 -17.29 -7.99
N MET A 253 -7.72 -16.18 -7.24
CA MET A 253 -8.85 -15.27 -7.03
C MET A 253 -8.88 -14.09 -8.02
N PHE A 254 -7.97 -14.05 -9.00
CA PHE A 254 -7.86 -12.92 -9.93
C PHE A 254 -9.16 -12.67 -10.71
N HIS A 255 -9.92 -13.71 -11.04
CA HIS A 255 -11.21 -13.55 -11.71
C HIS A 255 -12.21 -12.70 -10.89
N GLN A 256 -12.20 -12.80 -9.56
CA GLN A 256 -13.05 -11.95 -8.71
C GLN A 256 -12.58 -10.49 -8.72
N VAL A 257 -11.27 -10.26 -8.84
CA VAL A 257 -10.70 -8.91 -9.01
C VAL A 257 -11.13 -8.31 -10.35
N GLU A 258 -11.17 -9.10 -11.43
CA GLU A 258 -11.68 -8.67 -12.74
C GLU A 258 -13.16 -8.26 -12.68
N ILE A 259 -13.98 -9.06 -11.98
CA ILE A 259 -15.41 -8.74 -11.77
C ILE A 259 -15.55 -7.41 -11.00
N ALA A 260 -14.83 -7.25 -9.89
CA ALA A 260 -14.86 -6.04 -9.08
C ALA A 260 -14.42 -4.80 -9.88
N ALA A 261 -13.33 -4.91 -10.64
CA ALA A 261 -12.85 -3.84 -11.52
C ALA A 261 -13.88 -3.47 -12.59
N SER A 262 -14.48 -4.46 -13.25
CA SER A 262 -15.50 -4.25 -14.29
C SER A 262 -16.75 -3.55 -13.75
N ASN A 263 -17.20 -3.90 -12.54
CA ASN A 263 -18.35 -3.26 -11.89
C ASN A 263 -18.13 -1.76 -11.63
N HIS A 264 -16.86 -1.34 -11.52
CA HIS A 264 -16.46 0.05 -11.34
C HIS A 264 -15.91 0.68 -12.62
N GLY A 265 -16.03 0.02 -13.78
CA GLY A 265 -15.54 0.53 -15.06
C GLY A 265 -14.03 0.82 -15.05
N MET A 266 -13.25 -0.04 -14.40
CA MET A 266 -11.80 0.02 -14.31
C MET A 266 -11.18 -1.08 -15.18
N THR A 267 -10.06 -0.76 -15.84
CA THR A 267 -9.30 -1.73 -16.65
C THR A 267 -8.10 -2.25 -15.86
N LEU A 268 -7.85 -3.56 -15.92
CA LEU A 268 -6.68 -4.19 -15.31
C LEU A 268 -5.58 -4.43 -16.35
N VAL A 269 -4.39 -3.91 -16.08
CA VAL A 269 -3.22 -4.01 -16.98
C VAL A 269 -2.05 -4.63 -16.22
N ASP A 270 -1.25 -5.48 -16.86
CA ASP A 270 -0.04 -6.04 -16.23
C ASP A 270 0.95 -4.93 -15.88
N GLY A 271 1.32 -4.87 -14.61
CA GLY A 271 2.37 -3.98 -14.13
C GLY A 271 3.76 -4.52 -14.44
N LYS A 272 4.69 -3.64 -14.78
CA LYS A 272 6.05 -3.99 -15.21
C LYS A 272 7.12 -3.40 -14.30
N GLY A 273 6.73 -2.58 -13.35
CA GLY A 273 7.65 -1.84 -12.49
C GLY A 273 7.94 -0.46 -13.05
N ASN A 274 8.06 0.54 -12.16
CA ASN A 274 8.19 1.96 -12.52
C ASN A 274 7.09 2.43 -13.49
N ASP A 275 5.91 1.82 -13.41
CA ASP A 275 4.83 2.12 -14.34
C ASP A 275 4.39 3.59 -14.22
N PRO A 276 3.98 4.24 -15.33
CA PRO A 276 3.61 5.65 -15.31
C PRO A 276 2.30 5.89 -14.57
N ASP A 277 2.02 7.15 -14.27
CA ASP A 277 0.77 7.62 -13.65
C ASP A 277 -0.48 7.04 -14.37
N THR A 278 -1.50 6.67 -13.59
CA THR A 278 -2.80 6.16 -14.05
C THR A 278 -3.91 7.22 -14.04
N LEU A 279 -3.69 8.42 -13.50
CA LEU A 279 -4.72 9.43 -13.35
C LEU A 279 -5.42 9.75 -14.69
N GLY A 280 -6.75 9.64 -14.70
CA GLY A 280 -7.59 9.91 -15.86
C GLY A 280 -7.61 8.79 -16.89
N LYS A 281 -6.99 7.64 -16.61
CA LYS A 281 -6.93 6.49 -17.52
C LYS A 281 -7.90 5.38 -17.13
N ARG A 282 -8.51 5.44 -15.94
CA ARG A 282 -9.42 4.42 -15.40
C ARG A 282 -8.82 3.02 -15.45
N MET A 283 -7.58 2.90 -15.01
CA MET A 283 -6.84 1.64 -15.03
C MET A 283 -6.08 1.40 -13.73
N VAL A 284 -5.83 0.13 -13.44
CA VAL A 284 -5.03 -0.34 -12.31
C VAL A 284 -3.99 -1.32 -12.82
N TYR A 285 -2.73 -1.14 -12.38
CA TYR A 285 -1.69 -2.13 -12.64
C TYR A 285 -1.82 -3.33 -11.71
N VAL A 286 -1.84 -4.53 -12.28
CA VAL A 286 -1.78 -5.79 -11.54
C VAL A 286 -0.32 -6.21 -11.47
N MET A 287 0.23 -6.17 -10.27
CA MET A 287 1.62 -6.52 -9.99
C MET A 287 1.70 -7.95 -9.46
N ASP A 288 2.72 -8.70 -9.90
CA ASP A 288 3.12 -9.91 -9.17
C ASP A 288 3.89 -9.50 -7.91
N SER A 289 3.28 -9.65 -6.73
CA SER A 289 3.89 -9.25 -5.46
C SER A 289 5.14 -10.06 -5.10
N LYS A 290 5.37 -11.22 -5.73
CA LYS A 290 6.61 -11.99 -5.59
C LYS A 290 7.77 -11.38 -6.37
N VAL A 291 7.49 -10.59 -7.40
CA VAL A 291 8.47 -9.87 -8.21
C VAL A 291 8.63 -8.43 -7.71
N PHE A 292 7.52 -7.79 -7.38
CA PHE A 292 7.44 -6.42 -6.89
C PHE A 292 6.96 -6.43 -5.43
N PRO A 293 7.85 -6.68 -4.46
CA PRO A 293 7.45 -6.82 -3.06
C PRO A 293 6.97 -5.49 -2.46
N PHE A 294 6.22 -5.61 -1.38
CA PHE A 294 5.81 -4.51 -0.51
C PHE A 294 6.94 -4.14 0.46
N TYR A 295 7.17 -2.84 0.64
CA TYR A 295 8.08 -2.29 1.63
C TYR A 295 7.32 -1.36 2.57
N GLN A 296 7.30 -1.66 3.87
CA GLN A 296 6.61 -0.84 4.88
C GLN A 296 7.18 0.60 4.91
N ALA A 297 6.31 1.59 4.96
CA ALA A 297 6.68 2.99 5.19
C ALA A 297 7.12 3.23 6.65
N GLU A 298 7.70 4.40 6.89
CA GLU A 298 8.11 4.92 8.19
C GLU A 298 6.93 4.94 9.18
N VAL A 299 7.25 4.87 10.47
CA VAL A 299 6.24 4.86 11.55
C VAL A 299 5.31 6.07 11.49
N TYR A 300 5.82 7.23 11.07
CA TYR A 300 5.04 8.46 10.91
C TYR A 300 3.85 8.31 9.95
N HIS A 301 3.99 7.51 8.88
CA HIS A 301 2.93 7.34 7.88
C HIS A 301 1.88 6.29 8.29
N GLN A 302 2.08 5.59 9.41
CA GLN A 302 1.16 4.56 9.87
C GLN A 302 0.03 5.17 10.68
N TYR A 303 -1.21 4.84 10.31
CA TYR A 303 -2.44 5.30 10.97
C TYR A 303 -2.56 6.84 11.02
N HIS A 304 -2.04 7.50 9.98
CA HIS A 304 -2.11 8.95 9.81
C HIS A 304 -3.47 9.37 9.22
N ASN A 305 -3.91 10.60 9.53
CA ASN A 305 -5.09 11.19 8.91
C ASN A 305 -4.79 11.60 7.46
N ASP A 306 -5.75 11.56 6.55
CA ASP A 306 -5.58 12.31 5.31
C ASP A 306 -5.74 13.83 5.57
N PHE A 307 -5.40 14.64 4.58
CA PHE A 307 -5.51 16.10 4.68
C PHE A 307 -6.82 16.66 4.09
N LEU A 308 -7.66 15.81 3.49
CA LEU A 308 -8.85 16.25 2.75
C LEU A 308 -10.16 15.98 3.50
N THR A 309 -10.13 15.10 4.49
CA THR A 309 -11.29 14.72 5.30
C THR A 309 -11.09 15.11 6.75
N PRO A 310 -12.17 15.14 7.55
CA PRO A 310 -12.04 15.28 8.99
C PRO A 310 -11.12 14.18 9.55
N ALA A 311 -10.31 14.54 10.55
CA ALA A 311 -9.42 13.58 11.21
C ALA A 311 -10.17 12.30 11.63
N TYR A 312 -9.55 11.14 11.40
CA TYR A 312 -10.13 9.81 11.63
C TYR A 312 -10.31 9.46 13.12
N GLY A 313 -9.87 10.35 14.02
CA GLY A 313 -10.05 10.22 15.45
C GLY A 313 -8.84 9.67 16.18
N LYS A 314 -8.79 9.94 17.48
CA LYS A 314 -7.65 9.61 18.33
C LYS A 314 -7.47 8.10 18.48
N GLU A 315 -8.57 7.36 18.50
CA GLU A 315 -8.58 5.89 18.56
C GLU A 315 -7.84 5.29 17.36
N TYR A 316 -8.10 5.80 16.15
CA TYR A 316 -7.39 5.40 14.94
C TYR A 316 -5.91 5.77 15.02
N ASN A 317 -5.58 7.03 15.32
CA ASN A 317 -4.19 7.46 15.35
C ASN A 317 -3.36 6.74 16.44
N ASN A 318 -3.98 6.30 17.54
CA ASN A 318 -3.30 5.55 18.59
C ASN A 318 -2.93 4.11 18.19
N LEU A 319 -3.46 3.58 17.09
CA LEU A 319 -3.09 2.26 16.58
C LEU A 319 -1.60 2.15 16.28
N VAL A 320 -0.94 3.27 15.92
CA VAL A 320 0.51 3.31 15.68
C VAL A 320 1.32 2.84 16.90
N ASN A 321 0.91 3.27 18.10
CA ASN A 321 1.61 2.90 19.33
C ASN A 321 1.42 1.41 19.63
N ALA A 322 0.19 0.90 19.47
CA ALA A 322 -0.10 -0.52 19.68
C ALA A 322 0.70 -1.38 18.69
N ALA A 323 0.64 -1.06 17.40
CA ALA A 323 1.32 -1.79 16.33
C ALA A 323 2.86 -1.75 16.46
N LEU A 324 3.42 -0.63 16.95
CA LEU A 324 4.86 -0.54 17.21
C LEU A 324 5.27 -1.36 18.43
N ASN A 325 4.47 -1.31 19.50
CA ASN A 325 4.74 -2.04 20.74
C ASN A 325 4.62 -3.56 20.58
N ASP A 326 3.68 -4.03 19.76
CA ASP A 326 3.48 -5.46 19.49
C ASP A 326 4.32 -5.99 18.30
N GLY A 327 5.05 -5.11 17.61
CA GLY A 327 5.99 -5.46 16.55
C GLY A 327 5.35 -5.68 15.17
N ARG A 328 4.06 -5.36 14.98
CA ARG A 328 3.43 -5.35 13.65
C ARG A 328 4.02 -4.30 12.72
N ILE A 329 4.46 -3.16 13.24
CA ILE A 329 5.28 -2.19 12.50
C ILE A 329 6.67 -2.07 13.12
N LYS A 330 7.65 -1.75 12.28
CA LYS A 330 9.06 -1.61 12.68
C LYS A 330 9.67 -0.31 12.17
N ILE A 331 10.74 0.12 12.82
CA ILE A 331 11.61 1.19 12.31
C ILE A 331 12.29 0.70 11.02
N THR A 332 12.23 1.52 9.97
CA THR A 332 12.67 1.14 8.61
C THR A 332 14.14 1.43 8.34
N GLY A 333 14.79 2.24 9.19
CA GLY A 333 16.15 2.75 8.95
C GLY A 333 16.20 3.87 7.91
N CYS A 334 15.02 4.40 7.53
CA CYS A 334 14.88 5.61 6.75
C CYS A 334 15.02 6.86 7.64
N PRO A 335 15.29 8.04 7.06
CA PRO A 335 15.31 9.29 7.79
C PRO A 335 13.89 9.67 8.25
N ASP A 336 13.49 9.29 9.47
CA ASP A 336 12.15 9.53 10.05
C ASP A 336 11.86 11.01 10.39
N ARG A 337 12.72 11.96 9.98
CA ARG A 337 12.56 13.38 10.28
C ARG A 337 12.49 14.18 8.99
N VAL A 338 11.27 14.41 8.53
CA VAL A 338 10.93 15.55 7.69
C VAL A 338 9.89 16.35 8.45
#